data_AF-A0A2T3J9P3-F1
#
_entry.id   AF-A0A2T3J9P3-F1
#
_cell.length_a   1.000
_cell.length_b   1.000
_cell.length_c   1.000
_cell.angle_alpha   90.00
_cell.angle_beta   90.00
_cell.angle_gamma   90.00
#
_symmetry.space_group_name_H-M   'P 1'
#
loop_
_entity.id
_entity.type
_entity.pdbx_description
1 polymer ?
#
loop_
_entity_poly.entity_id
_entity_poly.type
_entity_poly.pdbx_seq_one_letter_code
_entity_poly.pdbx_strand_id
1 'polypeptide(L)'
;MNITTTTANSRPALLSLAGGLSLFIAFIFVQSLFFKFTNSYETQFIFGTLAGWSGFTWFGAYGGYFIGTAELIAAVLLFTRFHGVGALMAIGIMTGAIFFHLFTPLGIVMPEFNAAGQMIGTDGGLLFGMACLIWLSAVVLVVRDSRQPQGFVHYFLHRFLNRLPQKLQGHSGGTDTENGGAV
;
A
#
# COMPACT_ATOMS: atom_id res chain seq x y z
N MET A 1 0.70 31.18 42.31
CA MET A 1 -0.03 31.24 41.03
C MET A 1 0.34 29.98 40.26
N ASN A 2 -0.47 28.91 40.37
CA ASN A 2 -0.18 27.62 39.71
C ASN A 2 -0.70 27.68 38.28
N ILE A 3 0.21 27.57 37.31
CA ILE A 3 -0.13 27.43 35.90
C ILE A 3 -0.37 25.94 35.65
N THR A 4 -1.62 25.52 35.68
CA THR A 4 -2.05 24.21 35.18
C THR A 4 -1.79 24.17 33.67
N THR A 5 -0.73 23.48 33.27
CA THR A 5 -0.51 23.07 31.88
C THR A 5 -1.50 21.97 31.53
N THR A 6 -2.62 22.36 30.92
CA THR A 6 -3.55 21.45 30.25
C THR A 6 -2.78 20.72 29.15
N THR A 7 -2.41 19.46 29.39
CA THR A 7 -1.96 18.55 28.35
C THR A 7 -3.15 18.29 27.45
N ALA A 8 -3.23 19.00 26.33
CA ALA A 8 -4.21 18.73 25.30
C ALA A 8 -4.00 17.28 24.82
N ASN A 9 -4.94 16.41 25.20
CA ASN A 9 -5.04 15.04 24.72
C ASN A 9 -5.41 15.06 23.23
N SER A 10 -4.43 15.26 22.36
CA SER A 10 -4.58 15.28 20.90
C SER A 10 -4.69 13.86 20.31
N ARG A 11 -5.65 13.05 20.75
CA ARG A 11 -5.94 11.76 20.10
C ARG A 11 -7.44 11.55 19.93
N PRO A 12 -8.04 12.09 18.85
CA PRO A 12 -8.98 11.26 18.08
C PRO A 12 -9.01 11.47 16.54
N ALA A 13 -8.38 12.51 15.96
CA ALA A 13 -8.47 12.75 14.51
C ALA A 13 -7.63 11.76 13.67
N LEU A 14 -6.42 11.43 14.16
CA LEU A 14 -5.45 10.58 13.45
C LEU A 14 -5.71 9.07 13.59
N LEU A 15 -6.62 8.67 14.50
CA LEU A 15 -7.15 7.31 14.57
C LEU A 15 -8.31 7.11 13.59
N SER A 16 -9.14 8.14 13.40
CA SER A 16 -10.21 8.17 12.39
C SER A 16 -9.66 8.13 10.96
N LEU A 17 -8.66 8.96 10.63
CA LEU A 17 -8.12 9.05 9.26
C LEU A 17 -7.56 7.71 8.75
N ALA A 18 -6.78 7.01 9.59
CA ALA A 18 -6.18 5.75 9.16
C ALA A 18 -7.20 4.62 9.01
N GLY A 19 -8.22 4.59 9.87
CA GLY A 19 -9.36 3.68 9.69
C GLY A 19 -10.11 3.98 8.39
N GLY A 20 -10.35 5.27 8.11
CA GLY A 20 -10.99 5.73 6.87
C GLY A 20 -10.21 5.36 5.61
N LEU A 21 -8.88 5.58 5.60
CA LEU A 21 -8.02 5.18 4.48
C LEU A 21 -7.97 3.66 4.32
N SER A 22 -7.92 2.90 5.42
CA SER A 22 -7.94 1.43 5.36
C SER A 22 -9.25 0.92 4.78
N LEU A 23 -10.37 1.51 5.20
CA LEU A 23 -11.70 1.20 4.66
C LEU A 23 -11.80 1.55 3.17
N PHE A 24 -11.31 2.72 2.78
CA PHE A 24 -11.30 3.15 1.38
C PHE A 24 -10.52 2.16 0.49
N ILE A 25 -9.29 1.79 0.89
CA ILE A 25 -8.47 0.83 0.15
C ILE A 25 -9.17 -0.53 0.07
N ALA A 26 -9.63 -1.05 1.20
CA ALA A 26 -10.28 -2.36 1.26
C ALA A 26 -11.57 -2.38 0.43
N PHE A 27 -12.37 -1.32 0.46
CA PHE A 27 -13.58 -1.20 -0.35
C PHE A 27 -13.25 -1.30 -1.84
N ILE A 28 -12.28 -0.53 -2.34
CA ILE A 28 -11.92 -0.57 -3.76
C ILE A 28 -11.31 -1.91 -4.15
N PHE A 29 -10.45 -2.49 -3.31
CA PHE A 29 -9.90 -3.83 -3.57
C PHE A 29 -11.01 -4.86 -3.69
N VAL A 30 -11.92 -4.94 -2.72
CA VAL A 30 -13.04 -5.90 -2.72
C VAL A 30 -13.95 -5.70 -3.93
N GLN A 31 -14.29 -4.46 -4.30
CA GLN A 31 -15.06 -4.20 -5.52
C GLN A 31 -14.33 -4.69 -6.79
N SER A 32 -13.02 -4.47 -6.86
CA SER A 32 -12.22 -4.93 -8.00
C SER A 32 -12.12 -6.45 -8.10
N LEU A 33 -12.29 -7.19 -6.99
CA LEU A 33 -12.25 -8.67 -6.98
C LEU A 33 -13.36 -9.28 -7.84
N PHE A 34 -14.52 -8.63 -7.93
CA PHE A 34 -15.63 -9.12 -8.76
C PHE A 34 -15.16 -9.28 -10.21
N PHE A 35 -14.52 -8.26 -10.77
CA PHE A 35 -13.97 -8.30 -12.13
C PHE A 35 -12.90 -9.40 -12.28
N LYS A 36 -11.95 -9.47 -11.33
CA LYS A 36 -10.80 -10.37 -11.41
C LYS A 36 -11.18 -11.85 -11.26
N PHE A 37 -12.07 -12.18 -10.33
CA PHE A 37 -12.47 -13.57 -10.08
C PHE A 37 -13.58 -14.06 -11.00
N THR A 38 -14.38 -13.17 -11.58
CA THR A 38 -15.34 -13.54 -12.66
C THR A 38 -14.70 -13.63 -14.04
N ASN A 39 -13.40 -13.29 -14.15
CA ASN A 39 -12.67 -13.24 -15.41
C ASN A 39 -13.38 -12.34 -16.45
N SER A 40 -13.75 -11.13 -16.03
CA SER A 40 -14.45 -10.17 -16.90
C SER A 40 -13.65 -9.83 -18.16
N TYR A 41 -14.31 -9.28 -19.19
CA TYR A 41 -13.65 -8.88 -20.42
C TYR A 41 -12.54 -7.83 -20.19
N GLU A 42 -12.75 -6.91 -19.25
CA GLU A 42 -11.73 -5.94 -18.81
C GLU A 42 -10.51 -6.66 -18.22
N THR A 43 -10.73 -7.66 -17.37
CA THR A 43 -9.66 -8.46 -16.77
C THR A 43 -8.87 -9.22 -17.86
N GLN A 44 -9.58 -9.87 -18.78
CA GLN A 44 -8.96 -10.58 -19.90
C GLN A 44 -8.15 -9.63 -20.79
N PHE A 45 -8.66 -8.43 -21.05
CA PHE A 45 -7.96 -7.42 -21.83
C PHE A 45 -6.66 -6.96 -21.14
N ILE A 46 -6.72 -6.62 -19.85
CA ILE A 46 -5.55 -6.14 -19.09
C ILE A 46 -4.46 -7.23 -19.03
N PHE A 47 -4.81 -8.42 -18.53
CA PHE A 47 -3.83 -9.48 -18.34
C PHE A 47 -3.39 -10.12 -19.66
N GLY A 48 -4.28 -10.18 -20.65
CA GLY A 48 -3.95 -10.64 -22.00
C GLY A 48 -2.96 -9.70 -22.71
N THR A 49 -3.15 -8.38 -22.58
CA THR A 49 -2.20 -7.38 -23.12
C THR A 49 -0.83 -7.53 -22.47
N LEU A 50 -0.78 -7.68 -21.15
CA LEU A 50 0.48 -7.89 -20.43
C LEU A 50 1.15 -9.23 -20.76
N ALA A 51 0.37 -10.29 -20.96
CA ALA A 51 0.88 -11.60 -21.38
C ALA A 51 1.48 -11.54 -22.78
N GLY A 52 0.82 -10.86 -23.72
CA GLY A 52 1.33 -10.64 -25.07
C GLY A 52 2.62 -9.81 -25.09
N TRP A 53 2.67 -8.74 -24.29
CA TRP A 53 3.85 -7.89 -24.17
C TRP A 53 5.04 -8.59 -23.50
N SER A 54 4.80 -9.33 -22.41
CA SER A 54 5.87 -9.96 -21.63
C SER A 54 6.31 -11.32 -22.18
N GLY A 55 5.51 -11.95 -23.04
CA GLY A 55 5.70 -13.33 -23.49
C GLY A 55 5.28 -14.40 -22.47
N PHE A 56 4.82 -14.01 -21.26
CA PHE A 56 4.33 -14.93 -20.24
C PHE A 56 2.84 -15.24 -20.44
N THR A 57 2.53 -16.17 -21.33
CA THR A 57 1.14 -16.56 -21.66
C THR A 57 0.32 -17.02 -20.45
N TRP A 58 0.95 -17.69 -19.48
CA TRP A 58 0.29 -18.11 -18.24
C TRP A 58 -0.21 -16.91 -17.42
N PHE A 59 0.44 -15.75 -17.52
CA PHE A 59 0.03 -14.54 -16.80
C PHE A 59 -1.29 -13.98 -17.34
N GLY A 60 -1.60 -14.23 -18.61
CA GLY A 60 -2.88 -13.84 -19.20
C GLY A 60 -4.05 -14.63 -18.62
N ALA A 61 -3.84 -15.92 -18.33
CA ALA A 61 -4.87 -16.80 -17.79
C ALA A 61 -4.99 -16.70 -16.25
N TYR A 62 -3.88 -16.54 -15.54
CA TYR A 62 -3.84 -16.62 -14.08
C TYR A 62 -3.53 -15.31 -13.38
N GLY A 63 -3.05 -14.28 -14.09
CA GLY A 63 -2.62 -13.02 -13.51
C GLY A 63 -3.75 -12.31 -12.75
N GLY A 64 -4.96 -12.30 -13.29
CA GLY A 64 -6.15 -11.75 -12.63
C GLY A 64 -6.42 -12.39 -11.27
N TYR A 65 -6.41 -13.71 -11.21
CA TYR A 65 -6.60 -14.47 -9.97
C TYR A 65 -5.47 -14.23 -8.97
N PHE A 66 -4.22 -14.17 -9.44
CA PHE A 66 -3.06 -13.92 -8.59
C PHE A 66 -3.11 -12.55 -7.93
N ILE A 67 -3.35 -11.49 -8.72
CA ILE A 67 -3.46 -10.12 -8.20
C ILE A 67 -4.71 -9.98 -7.32
N GLY A 68 -5.86 -10.53 -7.72
CA GLY A 68 -7.08 -10.51 -6.91
C GLY A 68 -6.89 -11.19 -5.55
N THR A 69 -6.18 -12.32 -5.51
CA THR A 69 -5.87 -12.99 -4.24
C THR A 69 -4.97 -12.12 -3.36
N ALA A 70 -3.95 -11.47 -3.93
CA ALA A 70 -3.07 -10.57 -3.20
C ALA A 70 -3.82 -9.35 -2.64
N GLU A 71 -4.74 -8.77 -3.41
CA GLU A 71 -5.60 -7.66 -2.98
C GLU A 71 -6.55 -8.07 -1.85
N LEU A 72 -7.16 -9.26 -1.94
CA LEU A 72 -8.02 -9.79 -0.88
C LEU A 72 -7.24 -9.97 0.43
N ILE A 73 -6.03 -10.55 0.37
CA ILE A 73 -5.16 -10.69 1.53
C ILE A 73 -4.81 -9.32 2.10
N ALA A 74 -4.41 -8.36 1.26
CA ALA A 74 -4.08 -7.01 1.70
C ALA A 74 -5.27 -6.31 2.37
N ALA A 75 -6.47 -6.44 1.80
CA ALA A 75 -7.71 -5.88 2.34
C ALA A 75 -8.06 -6.47 3.72
N VAL A 76 -7.89 -7.78 3.91
CA VAL A 76 -8.08 -8.42 5.22
C VAL A 76 -7.03 -7.92 6.22
N LEU A 77 -5.75 -7.93 5.84
CA LEU A 77 -4.65 -7.57 6.75
C LEU A 77 -4.77 -6.13 7.28
N LEU A 78 -5.31 -5.20 6.49
CA LEU A 78 -5.53 -3.80 6.88
C LEU A 78 -6.37 -3.65 8.16
N PHE A 79 -7.23 -4.61 8.49
CA PHE A 79 -8.06 -4.58 9.71
C PHE A 79 -7.54 -5.49 10.83
N THR A 80 -6.34 -6.05 10.68
CA THR A 80 -5.72 -6.92 11.68
C THR A 80 -4.54 -6.23 12.37
N ARG A 81 -3.91 -6.93 13.32
CA ARG A 81 -2.64 -6.51 13.93
C ARG A 81 -1.50 -6.33 12.90
N PHE A 82 -1.65 -6.88 11.69
CA PHE A 82 -0.69 -6.76 10.59
C PHE A 82 -1.08 -5.67 9.58
N HIS A 83 -1.82 -4.64 9.99
CA HIS A 83 -2.24 -3.56 9.09
C HIS A 83 -1.08 -2.88 8.34
N GLY A 84 0.11 -2.78 8.95
CA GLY A 84 1.32 -2.30 8.27
C GLY A 84 1.75 -3.18 7.10
N VAL A 85 1.62 -4.51 7.22
CA VAL A 85 1.88 -5.47 6.13
C VAL A 85 0.82 -5.32 5.03
N GLY A 86 -0.46 -5.21 5.40
CA GLY A 86 -1.54 -4.97 4.44
C GLY A 86 -1.33 -3.68 3.64
N ALA A 87 -0.89 -2.61 4.30
CA ALA A 87 -0.57 -1.34 3.63
C ALA A 87 0.66 -1.47 2.70
N LEU A 88 1.72 -2.17 3.11
CA LEU A 88 2.87 -2.45 2.24
C LEU A 88 2.50 -3.30 1.03
N MET A 89 1.63 -4.30 1.19
CA MET A 89 1.10 -5.09 0.08
C MET A 89 0.31 -4.20 -0.88
N ALA A 90 -0.55 -3.31 -0.37
CA ALA A 90 -1.30 -2.38 -1.21
C ALA A 90 -0.37 -1.46 -2.03
N ILE A 91 0.71 -0.94 -1.42
CA ILE A 91 1.75 -0.18 -2.16
C ILE A 91 2.34 -1.05 -3.26
N GLY A 92 2.80 -2.27 -2.94
CA GLY A 92 3.43 -3.16 -3.91
C GLY A 92 2.52 -3.48 -5.10
N ILE A 93 1.26 -3.86 -4.84
CA ILE A 93 0.27 -4.20 -5.87
C ILE A 93 -0.01 -2.98 -6.76
N MET A 94 -0.31 -1.83 -6.17
CA MET A 94 -0.61 -0.61 -6.94
C MET A 94 0.62 -0.07 -7.68
N THR A 95 1.83 -0.26 -7.14
CA THR A 95 3.07 0.10 -7.84
C THR A 95 3.22 -0.72 -9.11
N GLY A 96 2.97 -2.03 -9.05
CA GLY A 96 2.95 -2.89 -10.23
C GLY A 96 1.89 -2.45 -11.25
N ALA A 97 0.67 -2.17 -10.80
CA ALA A 97 -0.41 -1.68 -11.68
C ALA A 97 -0.02 -0.38 -12.38
N ILE A 98 0.43 0.63 -11.63
CA ILE A 98 0.85 1.94 -12.17
C ILE A 98 2.02 1.78 -13.14
N PHE A 99 3.04 1.00 -12.76
CA PHE A 99 4.18 0.72 -13.63
C PHE A 99 3.73 0.11 -14.96
N PHE A 100 2.84 -0.87 -14.94
CA PHE A 100 2.38 -1.50 -16.17
C PHE A 100 1.54 -0.57 -17.04
N HIS A 101 0.75 0.34 -16.48
CA HIS A 101 0.03 1.33 -17.29
C HIS A 101 0.98 2.32 -17.99
N LEU A 102 2.09 2.68 -17.35
CA LEU A 102 3.01 3.69 -17.88
C LEU A 102 4.10 3.14 -18.80
N PHE A 103 4.57 1.91 -18.54
CA PHE A 103 5.73 1.33 -19.21
C PHE A 103 5.41 0.13 -20.11
N THR A 104 4.13 -0.20 -20.29
CA THR A 104 3.69 -1.26 -21.22
C THR A 104 2.61 -0.74 -22.18
N PRO A 105 2.29 -1.51 -23.24
CA PRO A 105 1.23 -1.16 -24.18
C PRO A 105 -0.18 -1.08 -23.59
N LEU A 106 -0.36 -1.36 -22.29
CA LEU A 106 -1.63 -1.26 -21.60
C LEU A 106 -2.19 0.18 -21.65
N GLY A 107 -1.35 1.18 -21.35
CA GLY A 107 -1.77 2.58 -21.32
C GLY A 107 -2.64 2.94 -20.11
N ILE A 108 -3.14 4.19 -20.08
CA ILE A 108 -3.92 4.74 -18.96
C ILE A 108 -5.43 4.52 -19.14
N VAL A 109 -5.93 4.60 -20.37
CA VAL A 109 -7.37 4.55 -20.69
C VAL A 109 -7.75 3.12 -21.03
N MET A 110 -8.62 2.52 -20.22
CA MET A 110 -9.08 1.15 -20.38
C MET A 110 -10.39 1.09 -21.17
N PRO A 111 -10.56 0.10 -22.06
CA PRO A 111 -11.83 -0.14 -22.73
C PRO A 111 -12.89 -0.66 -21.74
N GLU A 112 -14.13 -0.25 -21.96
CA GLU A 112 -15.30 -0.73 -21.23
C GLU A 112 -16.09 -1.72 -22.10
N PHE A 113 -16.47 -2.86 -21.53
CA PHE A 113 -17.19 -3.91 -22.25
C PHE A 113 -18.60 -4.11 -21.72
N ASN A 114 -19.52 -4.46 -22.61
CA ASN A 114 -20.84 -4.94 -22.21
C ASN A 114 -20.82 -6.45 -21.87
N ALA A 115 -21.97 -6.98 -21.45
CA ALA A 115 -22.13 -8.41 -21.12
C ALA A 115 -21.86 -9.35 -22.32
N ALA A 116 -21.94 -8.85 -23.56
CA ALA A 116 -21.63 -9.59 -24.79
C ALA A 116 -20.14 -9.47 -25.20
N GLY A 117 -19.31 -8.78 -24.42
CA GLY A 117 -17.88 -8.61 -24.71
C GLY A 117 -17.58 -7.59 -25.81
N GLN A 118 -18.56 -6.77 -26.18
CA GLN A 118 -18.37 -5.70 -27.16
C GLN A 118 -17.87 -4.45 -26.44
N MET A 119 -16.85 -3.79 -27.00
CA MET A 119 -16.37 -2.51 -26.50
C MET A 119 -17.45 -1.45 -26.71
N ILE A 120 -17.95 -0.89 -25.61
CA ILE A 120 -19.01 0.13 -25.61
C ILE A 120 -18.47 1.53 -25.30
N GLY A 121 -17.24 1.63 -24.81
CA GLY A 121 -16.64 2.89 -24.43
C GLY A 121 -15.26 2.72 -23.81
N THR A 122 -14.86 3.73 -23.04
CA THR A 122 -13.63 3.72 -22.25
C THR A 122 -13.89 4.25 -20.84
N ASP A 123 -13.06 3.84 -19.89
CA ASP A 123 -13.15 4.26 -18.49
C ASP A 123 -12.62 5.70 -18.26
N GLY A 124 -12.13 6.38 -19.29
CA GLY A 124 -11.52 7.71 -19.20
C GLY A 124 -10.28 7.82 -18.31
N GLY A 125 -9.63 6.68 -17.99
CA GLY A 125 -8.50 6.63 -17.05
C GLY A 125 -8.90 6.55 -15.58
N LEU A 126 -10.16 6.25 -15.29
CA LEU A 126 -10.68 6.12 -13.93
C LEU A 126 -9.93 5.02 -13.14
N LEU A 127 -9.69 3.85 -13.74
CA LEU A 127 -8.99 2.74 -13.06
C LEU A 127 -7.58 3.16 -12.65
N PHE A 128 -6.86 3.83 -13.54
CA PHE A 128 -5.52 4.34 -13.26
C PHE A 128 -5.52 5.42 -12.17
N GLY A 129 -6.47 6.38 -12.24
CA GLY A 129 -6.64 7.40 -11.21
C GLY A 129 -6.90 6.81 -9.83
N MET A 130 -7.77 5.80 -9.76
CA MET A 130 -8.05 5.08 -8.51
C MET A 130 -6.81 4.32 -8.00
N ALA A 131 -6.03 3.69 -8.87
CA ALA A 131 -4.79 3.04 -8.48
C ALA A 131 -3.80 4.02 -7.83
N CYS A 132 -3.64 5.22 -8.40
CA CYS A 132 -2.81 6.29 -7.83
C CYS A 132 -3.32 6.76 -6.46
N LEU A 133 -4.63 6.94 -6.29
CA LEU A 133 -5.23 7.35 -5.01
C LEU A 133 -5.04 6.30 -3.92
N ILE A 134 -5.22 5.02 -4.25
CA ILE A 134 -4.95 3.91 -3.33
C ILE A 134 -3.48 3.87 -2.97
N TRP A 135 -2.58 4.02 -3.94
CA TRP A 135 -1.14 4.03 -3.70
C TRP A 135 -0.74 5.12 -2.70
N LEU A 136 -1.22 6.36 -2.90
CA LEU A 136 -0.98 7.48 -1.98
C LEU A 136 -1.56 7.19 -0.59
N SER A 137 -2.78 6.67 -0.53
CA SER A 137 -3.44 6.30 0.72
C SER A 137 -2.64 5.24 1.49
N ALA A 138 -2.12 4.23 0.79
CA ALA A 138 -1.31 3.17 1.36
C ALA A 138 0.05 3.68 1.86
N VAL A 139 0.70 4.59 1.12
CA VAL A 139 1.93 5.27 1.57
C VAL A 139 1.70 6.03 2.87
N VAL A 140 0.60 6.78 2.98
CA VAL A 140 0.24 7.49 4.21
C VAL A 140 0.06 6.51 5.38
N LEU A 141 -0.57 5.36 5.15
CA LEU A 141 -0.74 4.31 6.16
C LEU A 141 0.60 3.70 6.61
N VAL A 142 1.51 3.40 5.68
CA VAL A 142 2.84 2.85 6.01
C VAL A 142 3.69 3.86 6.79
N VAL A 143 3.69 5.13 6.37
CA VAL A 143 4.39 6.21 7.08
C VAL A 143 3.82 6.43 8.48
N ARG A 144 2.52 6.19 8.67
CA ARG A 144 1.91 6.22 10.00
C ARG A 144 2.33 5.01 10.85
N ASP A 145 2.30 3.80 10.29
CA ASP A 145 2.67 2.58 11.02
C ASP A 145 4.13 2.62 11.49
N SER A 146 5.05 3.14 10.68
CA SER A 146 6.47 3.23 11.02
C SER A 146 6.76 4.19 12.18
N ARG A 147 5.87 5.16 12.44
CA ARG A 147 5.94 6.10 13.58
C ARG A 147 5.28 5.57 14.85
N GLN A 148 4.58 4.44 14.79
CA GLN A 148 3.92 3.85 15.95
C GLN A 148 4.84 2.83 16.63
N PRO A 149 5.12 2.94 17.95
CA PRO A 149 5.99 2.01 18.66
C PRO A 149 5.51 0.54 18.63
N GLN A 150 4.22 0.32 18.40
CA GLN A 150 3.61 -1.01 18.30
C GLN A 150 3.41 -1.48 16.86
N GLY A 151 3.77 -0.66 15.87
CA GLY A 151 3.60 -0.96 14.45
C GLY A 151 4.51 -2.09 14.01
N PHE A 152 4.01 -2.99 13.16
CA PHE A 152 4.80 -4.10 12.64
C PHE A 152 6.02 -3.59 11.85
N VAL A 153 5.83 -2.53 11.05
CA VAL A 153 6.92 -1.94 10.25
C VAL A 153 7.98 -1.33 11.17
N HIS A 154 7.58 -0.69 12.28
CA HIS A 154 8.50 -0.16 13.28
C HIS A 154 9.32 -1.28 13.94
N TYR A 155 8.66 -2.35 14.40
CA TYR A 155 9.34 -3.51 14.98
C TYR A 155 10.35 -4.14 14.01
N PHE A 156 9.94 -4.36 12.76
CA PHE A 156 10.80 -4.97 11.77
C PHE A 156 12.00 -4.08 11.42
N LEU A 157 11.76 -2.78 11.17
CA LEU A 157 12.81 -1.82 10.84
C LEU A 157 13.83 -1.71 11.98
N HIS A 158 13.37 -1.59 13.23
CA HIS A 158 14.26 -1.47 14.37
C HIS A 158 15.05 -2.76 14.64
N ARG A 159 14.42 -3.93 14.45
CA ARG A 159 15.12 -5.22 14.58
C ARG A 159 16.14 -5.45 13.46
N PHE A 160 15.85 -4.98 12.25
CA PHE A 160 16.78 -5.05 11.12
C PHE A 160 17.96 -4.09 11.31
N LEU A 161 17.71 -2.82 11.65
CA LEU A 161 18.76 -1.82 11.86
C LEU A 161 19.70 -2.20 13.01
N ASN A 162 19.17 -2.80 14.09
CA ASN A 162 20.00 -3.31 15.19
C ASN A 162 20.89 -4.51 14.82
N ARG A 163 20.68 -5.14 13.64
CA ARG A 163 21.56 -6.19 13.13
C ARG A 163 22.67 -5.66 12.22
N LEU A 164 22.64 -4.39 11.83
CA LEU A 164 23.72 -3.79 11.05
C LEU A 164 24.91 -3.44 11.95
N PRO A 165 26.16 -3.67 11.50
CA PRO A 165 27.36 -3.35 12.28
C PRO A 165 27.39 -1.86 12.65
N GLN A 166 27.82 -1.55 13.88
CA GLN A 166 27.80 -0.20 14.46
C GLN A 166 28.47 0.89 13.61
N LYS A 167 29.35 0.53 12.67
CA LYS A 167 30.00 1.49 11.75
C LYS A 167 29.04 2.28 10.86
N LEU A 168 27.78 1.86 10.72
CA LEU A 168 26.71 2.55 9.96
C LEU A 168 25.70 3.27 10.86
N GLN A 169 25.76 3.05 12.18
CA GLN A 169 24.90 3.73 13.16
C GLN A 169 25.63 4.99 13.57
N GLY A 170 25.26 6.13 12.98
CA GLY A 170 25.93 7.42 13.15
C GLY A 170 26.28 7.70 14.62
N HIS A 171 27.56 7.95 14.86
CA HIS A 171 28.13 8.32 16.14
C HIS A 171 27.58 9.70 16.55
N SER A 172 26.47 9.73 17.29
CA SER A 172 26.11 10.91 18.08
C SER A 172 27.01 10.87 19.31
N GLY A 173 28.12 11.61 19.24
CA GLY A 173 29.09 11.72 20.31
C GLY A 173 28.41 12.16 21.60
N GLY A 174 28.44 11.28 22.59
CA GLY A 174 28.09 11.61 23.96
C GLY A 174 29.09 12.64 24.48
N THR A 175 28.55 13.73 25.04
CA THR A 175 29.31 14.61 25.92
C THR A 175 29.61 13.85 27.19
N ASP A 176 30.84 13.37 27.32
CA ASP A 176 31.37 12.85 28.58
C ASP A 176 31.42 14.00 29.58
N THR A 177 30.49 13.96 30.53
CA THR A 177 30.59 14.72 31.77
C THR A 177 31.28 13.81 32.78
N GLU A 178 32.61 13.89 32.83
CA GLU A 178 33.45 13.35 33.90
C GLU A 178 33.67 14.50 34.91
N ASN A 179 32.92 14.57 36.01
CA ASN A 179 33.12 13.92 37.31
C ASN A 179 34.23 14.57 38.17
N GLY A 180 33.95 14.77 39.46
CA GLY A 180 34.98 14.96 40.48
C GLY A 180 34.71 16.09 41.47
N GLY A 181 33.90 15.82 42.50
CA GLY A 181 34.00 16.57 43.74
C GLY A 181 35.18 16.10 44.61
N ALA A 182 35.45 16.92 45.64
CA ALA A 182 36.21 16.67 46.86
C ALA A 182 37.66 17.21 46.94
N VAL A 183 37.80 18.09 47.96
CA VAL A 183 38.96 18.69 48.64
C VAL A 183 39.57 19.94 48.01
#